data_AF-A0A938XSZ4-F1
#
_entry.id   AF-A0A938XSZ4-F1
#
_cell.length_a   1.000
_cell.length_b   1.000
_cell.length_c   1.000
_cell.angle_alpha   90.00
_cell.angle_beta   90.00
_cell.angle_gamma   90.00
#
_symmetry.space_group_name_H-M   'P 1'
#
loop_
_entity.id
_entity.type
_entity.pdbx_description
1 polymer ?
#
loop_
_entity_poly.entity_id
_entity_poly.type
_entity_poly.pdbx_seq_one_letter_code
_entity_poly.pdbx_strand_id
1 'polypeptide(L)'
;MKRILSLLLVLSFLISSIAIVEAKEIEVEDQVLLVAEDELVELSAQKKFEDLIMIMKELVQAKAESKVELEEIKISNFELLPQERFKIYYNLD
;
A
#
# COMPACT_ATOMS: atom_id res chain seq x y z
N MET A 1 -25.95 24.78 42.76
CA MET A 1 -26.43 24.68 41.36
C MET A 1 -25.74 25.65 40.40
N LYS A 2 -25.59 26.96 40.71
CA LYS A 2 -24.95 27.95 39.80
C LYS A 2 -23.50 27.64 39.36
N ARG A 3 -22.68 27.02 40.23
CA ARG A 3 -21.26 26.68 39.95
C ARG A 3 -21.06 25.50 39.00
N ILE A 4 -22.02 24.58 38.93
CA ILE A 4 -21.98 23.43 38.00
C ILE A 4 -22.33 23.90 36.60
N LEU A 5 -23.27 24.85 36.48
CA LEU A 5 -23.68 25.43 35.21
C LEU A 5 -22.53 26.19 34.53
N SER A 6 -21.69 26.91 35.28
CA SER A 6 -20.54 27.62 34.70
C SER A 6 -19.45 26.66 34.22
N LEU A 7 -19.27 25.52 34.89
CA LEU A 7 -18.28 24.51 34.49
C LEU A 7 -18.67 23.85 33.16
N LEU A 8 -19.95 23.53 32.98
CA LEU A 8 -20.48 23.01 31.72
C LEU A 8 -20.32 23.99 30.55
N LEU A 9 -20.47 25.28 30.82
CA LEU A 9 -20.36 26.33 29.80
C LEU A 9 -18.92 26.59 29.36
N VAL A 10 -17.94 26.38 30.23
CA VAL A 10 -16.51 26.43 29.86
C VAL A 10 -16.10 25.18 29.09
N LEU A 11 -16.65 24.02 29.47
CA LEU A 11 -16.34 22.75 28.79
C LEU A 11 -16.82 22.73 27.34
N SER A 12 -17.96 23.37 27.04
CA SER A 12 -18.47 23.47 25.66
C SER A 12 -17.62 24.38 24.77
N PHE A 13 -16.97 25.41 25.33
CA PHE A 13 -16.03 26.24 24.58
C PHE A 13 -14.72 25.51 24.22
N LEU A 14 -14.25 24.60 25.08
CA LEU A 14 -13.03 23.82 24.86
C LEU A 14 -13.15 22.80 23.72
N ILE A 15 -14.35 22.29 23.45
CA ILE A 15 -14.58 21.28 22.39
C ILE A 15 -14.60 21.93 21.00
N SER A 16 -15.02 23.20 20.90
CA SER A 16 -15.13 23.93 19.62
C SER A 16 -13.77 24.28 19.00
N SER A 17 -12.70 24.31 19.79
CA SER A 17 -11.34 24.62 19.32
C SER A 17 -10.54 23.41 18.85
N ILE A 18 -11.14 22.21 18.75
CA ILE A 18 -10.47 21.07 18.13
C ILE A 18 -10.48 21.32 16.63
N ALA A 19 -9.39 21.91 16.13
CA ALA A 19 -9.11 21.95 14.70
C ALA A 19 -9.02 20.49 14.24
N ILE A 20 -10.07 20.04 13.54
CA ILE A 20 -10.07 18.76 12.86
C ILE A 20 -9.05 18.89 11.74
N VAL A 21 -7.83 18.41 12.00
CA VAL A 21 -6.83 18.24 10.95
C VAL A 21 -7.32 17.05 10.13
N GLU A 22 -8.00 17.34 9.03
CA GLU A 22 -8.32 16.34 8.01
C GLU A 22 -7.00 15.86 7.41
N ALA A 23 -6.59 14.64 7.77
CA ALA A 23 -5.53 13.96 7.04
C ALA A 23 -6.06 13.75 5.63
N LYS A 24 -5.48 14.47 4.66
CA LYS A 24 -5.77 14.28 3.25
C LYS A 24 -5.26 12.90 2.86
N GLU A 25 -6.16 11.94 2.75
CA GLU A 25 -5.88 10.62 2.21
C GLU A 25 -5.51 10.81 0.73
N ILE A 26 -4.24 10.58 0.40
CA ILE A 26 -3.77 10.56 -0.98
C ILE A 26 -4.05 9.15 -1.46
N GLU A 27 -5.16 8.95 -2.18
CA GLU A 27 -5.40 7.71 -2.91
C GLU A 27 -4.32 7.58 -3.99
N VAL A 28 -3.32 6.74 -3.73
CA VAL A 28 -2.36 6.32 -4.76
C VAL A 28 -3.02 5.16 -5.49
N GLU A 29 -3.33 5.36 -6.77
CA GLU A 29 -3.98 4.34 -7.60
C GLU A 29 -2.97 3.24 -7.93
N ASP A 30 -3.03 2.13 -7.18
CA ASP A 30 -2.16 0.97 -7.39
C ASP A 30 -2.36 0.38 -8.79
N GLN A 31 -1.26 0.18 -9.51
CA GLN A 31 -1.24 -0.64 -10.72
C GLN A 31 -1.29 -2.13 -10.36
N VAL A 32 -1.84 -2.94 -11.26
CA VAL A 32 -2.05 -4.38 -11.02
C VAL A 32 -1.33 -5.20 -12.06
N LEU A 33 -0.50 -6.14 -11.61
CA LEU A 33 0.09 -7.18 -12.44
C LEU A 33 -0.45 -8.55 -12.05
N LEU A 34 -0.90 -9.33 -13.04
CA LEU A 34 -1.24 -10.74 -12.87
C LEU A 34 -0.06 -11.61 -13.33
N VAL A 35 0.36 -12.51 -12.46
CA VAL A 35 1.49 -13.43 -12.67
C VAL A 35 1.02 -14.85 -12.42
N ALA A 36 1.49 -15.81 -13.21
CA ALA A 36 1.24 -17.22 -12.94
C ALA A 36 2.20 -17.76 -11.85
N GLU A 37 1.75 -18.72 -11.05
CA GLU A 37 2.55 -19.27 -9.95
C GLU A 37 3.84 -19.93 -10.42
N ASP A 38 3.82 -20.58 -11.59
CA ASP A 38 5.01 -21.17 -12.20
C ASP A 38 6.09 -20.12 -12.52
N GLU A 39 5.72 -18.94 -13.01
CA GLU A 39 6.67 -17.84 -13.24
C GLU A 39 7.34 -17.39 -11.93
N LEU A 40 6.59 -17.33 -10.83
CA LEU A 40 7.11 -16.96 -9.50
C LEU A 40 8.04 -18.05 -8.94
N VAL A 41 7.65 -19.32 -9.09
CA VAL A 41 8.45 -20.48 -8.65
C VAL A 41 9.73 -20.61 -9.47
N GLU A 42 9.66 -20.39 -10.79
CA GLU A 42 10.83 -20.45 -11.66
C GLU A 42 11.86 -19.36 -11.30
N LEU A 43 11.41 -18.11 -11.09
CA LEU A 43 12.28 -17.01 -10.68
C LEU A 43 12.92 -17.25 -9.30
N SER A 44 12.14 -17.74 -8.34
CA SER A 44 12.63 -18.06 -6.98
C SER A 44 13.56 -19.29 -6.95
N ALA A 45 13.43 -20.22 -7.89
CA ALA A 45 14.31 -21.38 -8.01
C ALA A 45 15.65 -21.02 -8.71
N GLN A 46 15.61 -20.15 -9.73
CA GLN A 46 16.79 -19.77 -10.50
C GLN A 46 17.71 -18.81 -9.72
N LYS A 47 17.11 -17.88 -8.98
CA LYS A 47 17.83 -16.91 -8.18
C LYS A 47 17.50 -17.20 -6.73
N LYS A 48 18.53 -17.47 -5.92
CA LYS A 48 18.43 -17.71 -4.46
C LYS A 48 17.97 -16.43 -3.74
N PHE A 49 16.77 -15.99 -4.03
CA PHE A 49 16.19 -14.81 -3.43
C PHE A 49 15.69 -15.17 -2.05
N GLU A 50 16.28 -14.51 -1.06
CA GLU A 50 15.82 -14.57 0.32
C GLU A 50 14.59 -13.67 0.54
N ASP A 51 14.30 -12.76 -0.41
CA ASP A 51 13.26 -11.74 -0.32
C ASP A 51 12.23 -11.85 -1.45
N LEU A 52 11.00 -12.23 -1.07
CA LEU A 52 9.84 -12.32 -1.94
C LEU A 52 9.50 -10.99 -2.62
N ILE A 53 9.72 -9.86 -1.94
CA ILE A 53 9.42 -8.53 -2.50
C ILE A 53 10.35 -8.23 -3.67
N MET A 54 11.61 -8.67 -3.60
CA MET A 54 12.57 -8.49 -4.69
C MET A 54 12.14 -9.27 -5.95
N ILE A 55 11.66 -10.50 -5.78
CA ILE A 55 11.10 -11.30 -6.89
C ILE A 55 9.91 -10.57 -7.54
N MET A 56 8.99 -10.04 -6.71
CA MET A 56 7.83 -9.30 -7.21
C MET A 56 8.22 -8.05 -8.00
N LYS A 57 9.24 -7.30 -7.55
CA LYS A 57 9.76 -6.15 -8.28
C LYS A 57 10.37 -6.54 -9.62
N GLU A 58 11.13 -7.63 -9.68
CA GLU A 58 11.69 -8.11 -10.95
C GLU A 58 10.59 -8.56 -11.93
N LEU A 59 9.53 -9.21 -11.44
CA LEU A 59 8.37 -9.58 -12.24
C LEU A 59 7.65 -8.36 -12.82
N VAL A 60 7.47 -7.32 -12.00
CA VAL A 60 6.90 -6.05 -12.45
C VAL A 60 7.80 -5.40 -13.51
N GLN A 61 9.10 -5.32 -13.26
CA GLN A 61 10.06 -4.75 -14.20
C GLN A 61 10.09 -5.51 -15.54
N ALA A 62 10.05 -6.84 -15.52
CA ALA A 62 10.10 -7.67 -16.72
C ALA A 62 8.85 -7.53 -17.60
N LYS A 63 7.69 -7.18 -17.02
CA LYS A 63 6.42 -7.03 -17.72
C LYS A 63 6.06 -5.56 -17.99
N ALA A 64 6.77 -4.61 -17.39
CA ALA A 64 6.60 -3.19 -17.67
C ALA A 64 6.97 -2.89 -19.13
N GLU A 65 6.13 -2.13 -19.83
CA GLU A 65 6.37 -1.73 -21.23
C GLU A 65 7.53 -0.72 -21.34
N SER A 66 7.77 0.04 -20.27
CA SER A 66 8.83 1.02 -20.14
C SER A 66 10.00 0.49 -19.30
N LYS A 67 11.19 1.05 -19.54
CA LYS A 67 12.38 0.73 -18.75
C LYS A 67 12.26 1.41 -17.39
N VAL A 68 11.75 0.68 -16.41
CA VAL A 68 11.55 1.12 -15.01
C VAL A 68 12.68 0.54 -14.15
N GLU A 69 13.24 1.33 -13.24
CA GLU A 69 14.26 0.85 -12.29
C GLU A 69 13.62 0.10 -11.11
N LEU A 70 14.33 -0.86 -10.49
CA LEU A 70 13.75 -1.67 -9.39
C LEU A 70 13.45 -0.83 -8.14
N GLU A 71 14.22 0.24 -7.97
CA GLU A 71 14.11 1.23 -6.91
C GLU A 71 12.82 2.05 -7.02
N GLU A 72 12.36 2.29 -8.25
CA GLU A 72 11.13 3.03 -8.56
C GLU A 72 9.87 2.18 -8.31
N ILE A 73 10.00 0.85 -8.32
CA ILE A 73 8.87 -0.06 -8.10
C ILE A 73 8.62 -0.22 -6.59
N LYS A 74 7.44 0.16 -6.13
CA LYS A 74 6.93 -0.13 -4.79
C LYS A 74 5.83 -1.17 -4.86
N ILE A 75 5.99 -2.27 -4.13
CA ILE A 75 4.93 -3.28 -3.97
C ILE A 75 4.04 -2.86 -2.79
N SER A 76 2.80 -2.53 -3.08
CA SER A 76 1.80 -2.10 -2.09
C SER A 76 1.16 -3.30 -1.41
N ASN A 77 0.80 -4.32 -2.20
CA ASN A 77 0.14 -5.53 -1.72
C ASN A 77 0.31 -6.67 -2.73
N PHE A 78 0.01 -7.91 -2.32
CA PHE A 78 -0.14 -9.03 -3.24
C PHE A 78 -1.23 -9.99 -2.75
N GLU A 79 -1.91 -10.64 -3.68
CA GLU A 79 -2.97 -11.60 -3.42
C GLU A 79 -2.74 -12.88 -4.21
N LEU A 80 -2.88 -14.03 -3.55
CA LEU A 80 -2.97 -15.32 -4.22
C LEU A 80 -4.42 -15.56 -4.65
N LEU A 81 -4.63 -15.73 -5.95
CA LEU A 81 -5.92 -16.00 -6.56
C LEU A 81 -6.10 -17.51 -6.78
N PRO A 82 -7.36 -17.98 -6.90
CA PRO A 82 -7.65 -19.32 -7.38
C PRO A 82 -7.03 -19.56 -8.77
N GLN A 83 -6.69 -20.82 -9.05
CA GLN A 83 -5.99 -21.25 -10.28
C GLN A 83 -4.52 -20.81 -10.35
N GLU A 84 -3.82 -20.79 -9.21
CA GLU A 84 -2.36 -20.66 -9.20
C GLU A 84 -1.90 -19.33 -9.85
N ARG A 85 -2.59 -18.24 -9.53
CA ARG A 85 -2.26 -16.89 -10.04
C ARG A 85 -1.98 -15.94 -8.89
N PHE A 86 -1.00 -15.09 -9.06
CA PHE A 86 -0.66 -14.00 -8.15
C PHE A 86 -1.10 -12.66 -8.75
N LYS A 87 -1.70 -11.83 -7.92
CA LYS A 87 -2.01 -10.44 -8.24
C LYS A 87 -1.09 -9.56 -7.43
N ILE A 88 -0.25 -8.78 -8.08
CA ILE A 88 0.72 -7.88 -7.46
C ILE A 88 0.20 -6.46 -7.66
N TYR A 89 0.02 -5.73 -6.57
CA TYR A 89 -0.35 -4.33 -6.56
C TYR A 89 0.92 -3.50 -6.36
N TYR A 90 1.19 -2.58 -7.28
CA TYR A 90 2.42 -1.82 -7.27
C TYR A 90 2.22 -0.37 -7.71
N ASN A 91 3.14 0.49 -7.30
CA ASN A 91 3.27 1.87 -7.75
C ASN A 91 4.66 2.10 -8.33
N LEU A 92 4.75 3.10 -9.19
CA LEU A 92 6.02 3.64 -9.67
C LEU A 92 6.21 5.01 -9.00
N ASP A 93 7.33 5.19 -8.33
CA ASP A 93 7.75 6.45 -7.70
C ASP A 93 8.28 7.47 -8.72
#